data_AF-A0A946D2N3-F1
#
_entry.id   AF-A0A946D2N3-F1
#
_cell.length_a   1.000
_cell.length_b   1.000
_cell.length_c   1.000
_cell.angle_alpha   90.00
_cell.angle_beta   90.00
_cell.angle_gamma   90.00
#
_symmetry.space_group_name_H-M   'P 1'
#
loop_
_entity.id
_entity.type
_entity.pdbx_description
1 polymer ?
#
loop_
_entity_poly.entity_id
_entity_poly.type
_entity_poly.pdbx_seq_one_letter_code
_entity_poly.pdbx_strand_id
1 'polypeptide(L)'
;YATWWIRAAIQDYILRNWSIVRTGTTASQKSLFFNIRRLRAQMADRPDGPLTITSQTKIADALKVPVADVCAMEGRLSGADRSLNATVGEDGNGEWQDLLVDDRPGPEEVVRGRVDAGKRTRWLNDALNQLNDREQIIIRQRRLSETGLTLESLGRKLGISKERVRQIECQALDKLRTMLSERSGDPWAAGLFG
;
A
#
# COMPACT_ATOMS: atom_id res chain seq x y z
N TYR A 1 -13.52 -48.23 -12.17
CA TYR A 1 -12.83 -47.63 -11.01
C TYR A 1 -11.63 -46.79 -11.43
N ALA A 2 -10.66 -47.33 -12.19
CA ALA A 2 -9.47 -46.59 -12.65
C ALA A 2 -9.78 -45.28 -13.42
N THR A 3 -10.82 -45.27 -14.26
CA THR A 3 -11.23 -44.09 -15.06
C THR A 3 -11.54 -42.85 -14.21
N TRP A 4 -12.12 -43.03 -13.02
CA TRP A 4 -12.44 -41.92 -12.12
C TRP A 4 -11.17 -41.27 -11.57
N TRP A 5 -10.21 -42.09 -11.13
CA TRP A 5 -8.91 -41.64 -10.63
C TRP A 5 -8.08 -40.96 -11.71
N ILE A 6 -8.10 -41.48 -12.94
CA ILE A 6 -7.40 -40.87 -14.07
C ILE A 6 -7.97 -39.47 -14.35
N ARG A 7 -9.30 -39.32 -14.42
CA ARG A 7 -9.94 -38.02 -14.65
C ARG A 7 -9.65 -37.03 -13.52
N ALA A 8 -9.73 -37.46 -12.26
CA ALA A 8 -9.45 -36.62 -11.11
C ALA A 8 -7.98 -36.13 -11.10
N ALA A 9 -7.03 -37.01 -11.41
CA ALA A 9 -5.61 -36.67 -11.50
C ALA A 9 -5.34 -35.64 -12.61
N ILE A 10 -5.98 -35.80 -13.78
CA ILE A 10 -5.87 -34.84 -14.89
C ILE A 10 -6.45 -33.49 -14.47
N GLN A 11 -7.63 -33.46 -13.85
CA GLN A 11 -8.25 -32.21 -13.40
C GLN A 11 -7.40 -31.48 -12.35
N ASP A 12 -6.82 -32.22 -11.40
CA ASP A 12 -5.94 -31.64 -10.38
C ASP A 12 -4.63 -31.13 -10.99
N TYR A 13 -4.07 -31.85 -11.98
CA TYR A 13 -2.89 -31.39 -12.71
C TYR A 13 -3.15 -30.10 -13.49
N ILE A 14 -4.27 -30.02 -14.22
CA ILE A 14 -4.65 -28.81 -14.97
C ILE A 14 -4.78 -27.61 -14.01
N LEU A 15 -5.50 -27.76 -12.90
CA LEU A 15 -5.68 -26.68 -11.93
C LEU A 15 -4.36 -26.20 -11.32
N ARG A 16 -3.41 -27.10 -11.07
CA ARG A 16 -2.12 -26.76 -10.48
C ARG A 16 -1.14 -26.10 -11.44
N ASN A 17 -1.25 -26.38 -12.74
CA ASN A 17 -0.29 -25.95 -13.76
C ASN A 17 -0.87 -24.96 -14.77
N TRP A 18 -2.11 -24.51 -14.58
CA TRP A 18 -2.75 -23.54 -15.49
C TRP A 18 -2.13 -22.15 -15.43
N SER A 19 -1.70 -21.72 -14.23
CA SER A 19 -1.03 -20.43 -14.02
C SER A 19 0.10 -20.57 -13.01
N ILE A 20 1.12 -19.71 -13.17
CA ILE A 20 2.21 -19.48 -12.23
C ILE A 20 1.66 -19.07 -10.85
N VAL A 21 0.51 -18.39 -10.82
CA VAL A 21 -0.21 -18.06 -9.59
C VAL A 21 -1.21 -19.17 -9.28
N ARG A 22 -0.91 -19.92 -8.22
CA ARG A 22 -1.76 -21.02 -7.76
C ARG A 22 -3.19 -20.55 -7.46
N THR A 23 -4.16 -21.16 -8.13
CA THR A 23 -5.59 -20.88 -7.97
C THR A 23 -6.36 -22.20 -7.69
N GLY A 24 -7.60 -22.12 -7.20
CA GLY A 24 -8.49 -23.29 -7.15
C GLY A 24 -8.26 -24.23 -5.97
N THR A 25 -7.92 -23.69 -4.80
CA THR A 25 -7.72 -24.51 -3.59
C THR A 25 -9.04 -25.01 -3.00
N THR A 26 -10.13 -24.27 -3.20
CA THR A 26 -11.46 -24.62 -2.66
C THR A 26 -12.35 -25.32 -3.69
N ALA A 27 -13.27 -26.16 -3.23
CA ALA A 27 -14.21 -26.88 -4.10
C ALA A 27 -15.04 -25.92 -4.98
N SER A 28 -15.46 -24.80 -4.41
CA SER A 28 -16.18 -23.73 -5.10
C SER A 28 -15.37 -23.11 -6.24
N GLN A 29 -14.08 -22.84 -6.02
CA GLN A 29 -13.19 -22.31 -7.06
C GLN A 29 -12.89 -23.34 -8.15
N LYS A 30 -12.73 -24.63 -7.80
CA LYS A 30 -12.58 -25.70 -8.79
C LYS A 30 -13.80 -25.81 -9.69
N SER A 31 -15.00 -25.74 -9.10
CA SER A 31 -16.26 -25.74 -9.85
C SER A 31 -16.37 -24.53 -10.77
N LEU A 32 -16.03 -23.32 -10.28
CA LEU A 32 -15.98 -22.11 -11.09
C LEU A 32 -15.04 -22.25 -12.29
N PHE A 33 -13.79 -22.68 -12.07
CA PHE A 33 -12.78 -22.82 -13.12
C PHE A 33 -13.26 -23.70 -14.29
N PHE A 34 -13.86 -24.86 -14.00
CA PHE A 34 -14.31 -25.79 -15.04
C PHE A 34 -15.65 -25.38 -15.68
N ASN A 35 -16.54 -24.69 -14.95
CA ASN A 35 -17.91 -24.41 -15.42
C ASN A 35 -18.10 -23.01 -16.02
N ILE A 36 -17.28 -22.02 -15.66
CA ILE A 36 -17.50 -20.63 -16.05
C ILE A 36 -17.51 -20.40 -17.57
N ARG A 37 -16.61 -21.06 -18.33
CA ARG A 37 -16.60 -20.97 -19.81
C ARG A 37 -17.89 -21.53 -20.43
N ARG A 38 -18.41 -22.64 -19.87
CA ARG A 38 -19.65 -23.25 -20.32
C ARG A 38 -20.86 -22.38 -19.99
N LEU A 39 -20.94 -21.86 -18.77
CA LEU A 39 -22.03 -20.98 -18.34
C LEU A 39 -22.05 -19.68 -19.14
N ARG A 40 -20.87 -19.10 -19.40
CA ARG A 40 -20.71 -17.92 -20.27
C ARG A 40 -21.26 -18.16 -21.68
N ALA A 41 -20.91 -19.30 -22.29
CA ALA A 41 -21.41 -19.65 -23.62
C ALA A 41 -22.94 -19.81 -23.67
N GLN A 42 -23.56 -20.34 -22.60
CA GLN A 42 -25.02 -20.47 -22.50
C GLN A 42 -25.74 -19.12 -22.39
N MET A 43 -25.04 -18.09 -21.92
CA MET A 43 -25.60 -16.76 -21.68
C MET A 43 -25.44 -15.83 -22.89
N ALA A 44 -24.95 -16.35 -24.02
CA ALA A 44 -24.62 -15.60 -25.23
C ALA A 44 -23.71 -14.38 -24.97
N ASP A 45 -22.93 -14.42 -23.89
CA ASP A 45 -21.97 -13.37 -23.58
C ASP A 45 -20.81 -13.44 -24.57
N ARG A 46 -20.18 -12.30 -24.88
CA ARG A 46 -19.07 -12.28 -25.85
C ARG A 46 -17.98 -13.25 -25.37
N PRO A 47 -17.37 -14.08 -26.22
CA PRO A 47 -16.36 -15.04 -25.79
C PRO A 47 -15.07 -14.39 -25.24
N ASP A 48 -14.77 -13.16 -25.67
CA ASP A 48 -13.52 -12.44 -25.33
C ASP A 48 -13.73 -11.10 -24.58
N GLY A 49 -14.96 -10.77 -24.16
CA GLY A 49 -15.27 -9.55 -23.40
C GLY A 49 -15.36 -9.74 -21.88
N PRO A 50 -15.47 -8.68 -21.07
CA PRO A 50 -15.81 -8.84 -19.66
C PRO A 50 -17.25 -9.38 -19.50
N LEU A 51 -17.49 -10.26 -18.54
CA LEU A 51 -18.84 -10.72 -18.20
C LEU A 51 -19.70 -9.53 -17.77
N THR A 52 -20.94 -9.46 -18.28
CA THR A 52 -21.91 -8.46 -17.82
C THR A 52 -22.26 -8.71 -16.35
N ILE A 53 -22.56 -7.66 -15.58
CA ILE A 53 -22.95 -7.77 -14.15
C ILE A 53 -24.08 -8.80 -13.96
N THR A 54 -25.09 -8.80 -14.85
CA THR A 54 -26.18 -9.78 -14.85
C THR A 54 -25.70 -11.22 -15.08
N SER A 55 -24.67 -11.42 -15.90
CA SER A 55 -24.06 -12.73 -16.12
C SER A 55 -23.29 -13.20 -14.87
N GLN A 56 -22.53 -12.29 -14.24
CA GLN A 56 -21.77 -12.58 -13.03
C GLN A 56 -22.69 -13.03 -11.89
N THR A 57 -23.80 -12.31 -11.65
CA THR A 57 -24.78 -12.67 -10.60
C THR A 57 -25.43 -14.03 -10.87
N LYS A 58 -25.86 -14.29 -12.11
CA LYS A 58 -26.46 -15.58 -12.47
C LYS A 58 -25.48 -16.76 -12.33
N ILE A 59 -24.20 -16.56 -12.64
CA ILE A 59 -23.15 -17.58 -12.44
C ILE A 59 -22.91 -17.82 -10.94
N ALA A 60 -22.87 -16.74 -10.16
CA ALA A 60 -22.75 -16.78 -8.71
C ALA A 60 -23.89 -17.58 -8.07
N ASP A 61 -25.13 -17.30 -8.48
CA ASP A 61 -26.33 -18.01 -8.02
C ASP A 61 -26.34 -19.48 -8.43
N ALA A 62 -25.98 -19.79 -9.68
CA ALA A 62 -25.94 -21.15 -10.20
C ALA A 62 -24.91 -22.04 -9.49
N LEU A 63 -23.75 -21.46 -9.13
CA LEU A 63 -22.65 -22.17 -8.49
C LEU A 63 -22.62 -22.00 -6.96
N LYS A 64 -23.54 -21.20 -6.40
CA LYS A 64 -23.63 -20.87 -4.96
C LYS A 64 -22.31 -20.32 -4.41
N VAL A 65 -21.77 -19.33 -5.10
CA VAL A 65 -20.51 -18.66 -4.76
C VAL A 65 -20.69 -17.14 -4.70
N PRO A 66 -19.86 -16.41 -3.96
CA PRO A 66 -19.89 -14.95 -3.99
C PRO A 66 -19.61 -14.40 -5.39
N VAL A 67 -20.30 -13.31 -5.77
CA VAL A 67 -20.05 -12.61 -7.04
C VAL A 67 -18.59 -12.14 -7.16
N ALA A 68 -17.97 -11.76 -6.03
CA ALA A 68 -16.56 -11.40 -5.96
C ALA A 68 -15.64 -12.54 -6.44
N ASP A 69 -15.96 -13.80 -6.09
CA ASP A 69 -15.18 -14.96 -6.53
C ASP A 69 -15.34 -15.21 -8.04
N VAL A 70 -16.52 -14.93 -8.60
CA VAL A 70 -16.78 -15.01 -10.05
C VAL A 70 -15.95 -13.97 -10.79
N CYS A 71 -15.95 -12.72 -10.33
CA CYS A 71 -15.18 -11.62 -10.91
C CYS A 71 -13.67 -11.91 -10.85
N ALA A 72 -13.17 -12.35 -9.68
CA ALA A 72 -11.77 -12.72 -9.52
C ALA A 72 -11.37 -13.91 -10.41
N MET A 73 -12.23 -14.92 -10.56
CA MET A 73 -11.96 -16.07 -11.44
C MET A 73 -12.00 -15.67 -12.91
N GLU A 74 -12.92 -14.80 -13.31
CA GLU A 74 -13.05 -14.34 -14.68
C GLU A 74 -11.84 -13.50 -15.12
N GLY A 75 -11.41 -12.54 -14.30
CA GLY A 75 -10.20 -11.75 -14.58
C GLY A 75 -8.94 -12.60 -14.71
N ARG A 76 -8.86 -13.72 -14.00
CA ARG A 76 -7.74 -14.67 -14.11
C ARG A 76 -7.82 -15.56 -15.35
N LEU A 77 -9.02 -15.90 -15.80
CA LEU A 77 -9.21 -16.73 -16.99
C LEU A 77 -9.10 -15.93 -18.29
N SER A 78 -9.31 -14.61 -18.25
CA SER A 78 -9.20 -13.73 -19.41
C SER A 78 -7.74 -13.39 -19.77
N GLY A 79 -6.83 -13.39 -18.79
CA GLY A 79 -5.40 -13.16 -18.99
C GLY A 79 -4.58 -14.42 -18.69
N ALA A 80 -4.02 -15.05 -19.73
CA ALA A 80 -2.96 -16.04 -19.53
C ALA A 80 -1.69 -15.37 -18.99
N ASP A 81 -0.85 -16.13 -18.29
CA ASP A 81 0.47 -15.66 -17.90
C ASP A 81 1.28 -15.31 -19.16
N ARG A 82 1.67 -14.05 -19.29
CA ARG A 82 2.46 -13.56 -20.41
C ARG A 82 3.93 -13.54 -20.04
N SER A 83 4.77 -13.95 -20.97
CA SER A 83 6.20 -13.74 -20.84
C SER A 83 6.50 -12.25 -20.84
N LEU A 84 7.28 -11.80 -19.87
CA LEU A 84 7.76 -10.41 -19.83
C LEU A 84 8.71 -10.09 -20.99
N ASN A 85 9.37 -11.11 -21.53
CA ASN A 85 10.25 -10.99 -22.69
C ASN A 85 9.50 -11.17 -24.02
N ALA A 86 8.16 -11.25 -24.00
CA ALA A 86 7.41 -11.28 -25.25
C ALA A 86 7.50 -9.89 -25.91
N THR A 87 7.80 -9.88 -27.20
CA THR A 87 7.92 -8.66 -27.98
C THR A 87 6.57 -7.94 -28.10
N VAL A 88 6.62 -6.61 -28.02
CA VAL A 88 5.49 -5.70 -28.14
C VAL A 88 5.70 -4.80 -29.36
N GLY A 89 4.65 -4.63 -30.17
CA GLY A 89 4.69 -3.84 -31.41
C GLY A 89 5.12 -4.64 -32.64
N GLU A 90 4.81 -4.12 -33.84
CA GLU A 90 5.08 -4.80 -35.12
C GLU A 90 6.58 -4.84 -35.46
N ASP A 91 7.35 -3.86 -34.97
CA ASP A 91 8.79 -3.73 -35.24
C ASP A 91 9.68 -4.59 -34.31
N GLY A 92 9.09 -5.28 -33.33
CA GLY A 92 9.80 -6.19 -32.42
C GLY A 92 10.85 -5.53 -31.51
N ASN A 93 10.85 -4.20 -31.40
CA ASN A 93 11.92 -3.43 -30.76
C ASN A 93 11.66 -3.10 -29.27
N GLY A 94 10.70 -3.77 -28.63
CA GLY A 94 10.42 -3.61 -27.20
C GLY A 94 9.80 -4.87 -26.60
N GLU A 95 10.12 -5.15 -25.34
CA GLU A 95 9.55 -6.25 -24.57
C GLU A 95 8.51 -5.72 -23.57
N TRP A 96 7.62 -6.58 -23.06
CA TRP A 96 6.64 -6.16 -22.04
C TRP A 96 7.30 -5.59 -20.77
N GLN A 97 8.48 -6.12 -20.40
CA GLN A 97 9.22 -5.61 -19.23
C GLN A 97 9.70 -4.17 -19.39
N ASP A 98 9.97 -3.71 -20.62
CA ASP A 98 10.46 -2.35 -20.87
C ASP A 98 9.38 -1.29 -20.61
N LEU A 99 8.11 -1.70 -20.60
CA LEU A 99 6.96 -0.84 -20.33
C LEU A 99 6.59 -0.77 -18.84
N LEU A 100 7.23 -1.57 -17.99
CA LEU A 100 6.97 -1.57 -16.56
C LEU A 100 7.57 -0.31 -15.93
N VAL A 101 6.70 0.53 -15.36
CA VAL A 101 7.11 1.72 -14.63
C VAL A 101 7.71 1.32 -13.30
N ASP A 102 8.83 1.95 -12.95
CA ASP A 102 9.45 1.84 -11.64
C ASP A 102 8.87 2.91 -10.70
N ASP A 103 8.19 2.48 -9.64
CA ASP A 103 7.58 3.37 -8.64
C ASP A 103 8.59 3.97 -7.65
N ARG A 104 9.89 3.67 -7.80
CA ARG A 104 10.94 4.26 -6.97
C ARG A 104 11.05 5.76 -7.24
N PRO A 105 11.38 6.56 -6.20
CA PRO A 105 11.54 7.99 -6.36
C PRO A 105 12.65 8.31 -7.37
N GLY A 106 12.40 9.31 -8.21
CA GLY A 106 13.38 9.77 -9.19
C GLY A 106 14.64 10.34 -8.51
N PRO A 107 15.77 10.43 -9.24
CA PRO A 107 17.00 11.01 -8.69
C PRO A 107 16.81 12.41 -8.10
N GLU A 108 15.97 13.23 -8.75
CA GLU A 108 15.62 14.57 -8.27
C GLU A 108 14.89 14.52 -6.93
N GLU A 109 13.90 13.65 -6.79
CA GLU A 109 13.10 13.49 -5.57
C GLU A 109 13.97 13.01 -4.41
N VAL A 110 14.88 12.06 -4.67
CA VAL A 110 15.84 11.56 -3.68
C VAL A 110 16.75 12.69 -3.18
N VAL A 111 17.31 13.47 -4.11
CA VAL A 111 18.20 14.60 -3.75
C VAL A 111 17.43 15.69 -3.01
N ARG A 112 16.24 16.05 -3.49
CA ARG A 112 15.35 17.03 -2.86
C ARG A 112 15.01 16.60 -1.44
N GLY A 113 14.57 15.36 -1.25
CA GLY A 113 14.26 14.80 0.07
C GLY A 113 15.46 14.86 1.03
N ARG A 114 16.67 14.54 0.55
CA ARG A 114 17.89 14.61 1.37
C ARG A 114 18.25 16.05 1.75
N VAL A 115 18.20 16.98 0.79
CA VAL A 115 18.54 18.39 1.02
C VAL A 115 17.53 19.03 1.96
N ASP A 116 16.24 18.79 1.73
CA ASP A 116 15.16 19.35 2.55
C ASP A 116 15.17 18.76 3.95
N ALA A 117 15.40 17.45 4.11
CA ALA A 117 15.61 16.85 5.43
C ALA A 117 16.77 17.53 6.17
N GLY A 118 17.91 17.74 5.50
CA GLY A 118 19.05 18.45 6.09
C GLY A 118 18.73 19.89 6.51
N LYS A 119 17.97 20.64 5.70
CA LYS A 119 17.50 21.99 6.04
C LYS A 119 16.56 21.97 7.24
N ARG A 120 15.56 21.08 7.25
CA ARG A 120 14.60 20.92 8.35
C ARG A 120 15.30 20.58 9.67
N THR A 121 16.27 19.67 9.65
CA THR A 121 17.08 19.34 10.84
C THR A 121 17.85 20.55 11.35
N ARG A 122 18.46 21.34 10.47
CA ARG A 122 19.16 22.58 10.86
C ARG A 122 18.20 23.60 11.48
N TRP A 123 17.06 23.85 10.84
CA TRP A 123 16.04 24.78 11.36
C TRP A 123 15.49 24.34 12.71
N LEU A 124 15.23 23.04 12.88
CA LEU A 124 14.78 22.48 14.15
C LEU A 124 15.84 22.66 15.24
N ASN A 125 17.11 22.37 14.95
CA ASN A 125 18.19 22.54 15.91
C ASN A 125 18.38 24.03 16.30
N ASP A 126 18.32 24.94 15.33
CA ASP A 126 18.40 26.38 15.59
C ASP A 126 17.22 26.88 16.43
N ALA A 127 16.01 26.36 16.18
CA ALA A 127 14.82 26.70 16.95
C ALA A 127 14.88 26.12 18.38
N LEU A 128 15.40 24.89 18.54
CA LEU A 128 15.64 24.28 19.84
C LEU A 128 16.66 25.05 20.67
N ASN A 129 17.71 25.60 20.05
CA ASN A 129 18.73 26.40 20.72
C ASN A 129 18.23 27.77 21.23
N GLN A 130 17.08 28.25 20.75
CA GLN A 130 16.45 29.49 21.22
C GLN A 130 15.50 29.25 22.41
N LEU A 131 15.18 28.00 22.72
CA LEU A 131 14.38 27.65 23.89
C LEU A 131 15.23 27.74 25.16
N ASN A 132 14.59 28.06 26.28
CA ASN A 132 15.26 28.01 27.58
C ASN A 132 15.63 26.57 27.95
N ASP A 133 16.66 26.37 28.78
CA ASP A 133 17.13 25.04 29.19
C ASP A 133 16.01 24.11 29.68
N ARG A 134 15.07 24.65 30.46
CA ARG A 134 13.91 23.90 30.97
C ARG A 134 12.97 23.47 29.84
N GLU A 135 12.71 24.35 28.87
CA GLU A 135 11.86 24.07 27.71
C GLU A 135 12.53 23.01 26.82
N GLN A 136 13.83 23.16 26.56
CA GLN A 136 14.61 22.21 25.75
C GLN A 136 14.62 20.81 26.37
N ILE A 137 14.80 20.69 27.69
CA ILE A 137 14.76 19.39 28.39
C ILE A 137 13.40 18.71 28.22
N ILE A 138 12.30 19.46 28.40
CA ILE A 138 10.93 18.92 28.29
C ILE A 138 10.66 18.44 26.85
N ILE A 139 10.99 19.25 25.84
CA ILE A 139 10.75 18.92 24.43
C ILE A 139 11.62 17.72 24.00
N ARG A 140 12.92 17.70 24.30
CA ARG A 140 13.79 16.58 23.94
C ARG A 140 13.35 15.26 24.57
N GLN A 141 12.97 15.29 25.85
CA GLN A 141 12.59 14.09 26.59
C GLN A 141 11.21 13.55 26.23
N ARG A 142 10.29 14.39 25.74
CA ARG A 142 8.92 13.98 25.39
C ARG A 142 8.64 13.81 23.90
N ARG A 143 9.29 14.59 23.04
CA ARG A 143 8.97 14.68 21.60
C ARG A 143 10.08 14.18 20.70
N LEU A 144 11.35 14.25 21.13
CA LEU A 144 12.50 13.75 20.36
C LEU A 144 13.08 12.45 20.92
N SER A 145 12.33 11.74 21.77
CA SER A 145 12.72 10.44 22.32
C SER A 145 11.71 9.38 21.88
N GLU A 146 12.18 8.17 21.55
CA GLU A 146 11.33 7.08 21.02
C GLU A 146 10.21 6.68 21.97
N THR A 147 10.47 6.65 23.28
CA THR A 147 9.50 6.16 24.28
C THR A 147 8.76 7.28 25.01
N GLY A 148 9.28 8.52 24.97
CA GLY A 148 8.67 9.72 25.57
C GLY A 148 8.45 9.66 27.10
N LEU A 149 9.14 10.50 27.88
CA LEU A 149 8.94 10.56 29.33
C LEU A 149 7.54 11.10 29.70
N THR A 150 6.94 10.60 30.79
CA THR A 150 5.64 11.07 31.28
C THR A 150 5.77 12.44 31.95
N LEU A 151 4.71 13.25 31.91
CA LEU A 151 4.66 14.56 32.58
C LEU A 151 5.03 14.50 34.07
N GLU A 152 4.64 13.41 34.74
CA GLU A 152 4.90 13.22 36.17
C GLU A 152 6.39 12.96 36.44
N SER A 153 7.04 12.12 35.64
CA SER A 153 8.48 11.85 35.75
C SER A 153 9.32 13.10 35.53
N LEU A 154 8.95 13.92 34.54
CA LEU A 154 9.57 15.21 34.25
C LEU A 154 9.32 16.24 35.35
N GLY A 155 8.12 16.26 35.92
CA GLY A 155 7.78 17.13 37.05
C GLY A 155 8.65 16.83 38.27
N ARG A 156 8.84 15.54 38.61
CA ARG A 156 9.77 15.12 39.68
C ARG A 156 11.21 15.52 39.38
N LYS A 157 11.69 15.33 38.16
CA LYS A 157 13.07 15.65 37.75
C LYS A 157 13.38 17.15 37.76
N LEU A 158 12.40 17.98 37.40
CA LEU A 158 12.53 19.43 37.32
C LEU A 158 12.06 20.16 38.59
N GLY A 159 11.55 19.44 39.59
CA GLY A 159 11.03 20.02 40.83
C GLY A 159 9.77 20.88 40.65
N ILE A 160 8.94 20.56 39.65
CA ILE A 160 7.73 21.33 39.31
C ILE A 160 6.49 20.43 39.20
N SER A 161 5.30 21.02 39.34
CA SER A 161 4.05 20.27 39.23
C SER A 161 3.81 19.75 37.81
N LYS A 162 3.04 18.66 37.69
CA LYS A 162 2.62 18.07 36.40
C LYS A 162 1.99 19.10 35.47
N GLU A 163 1.12 19.96 36.00
CA GLU A 163 0.46 21.01 35.20
C GLU A 163 1.46 22.08 34.76
N ARG A 164 2.46 22.41 35.59
CA ARG A 164 3.51 23.35 35.19
C ARG A 164 4.37 22.81 34.05
N VAL A 165 4.70 21.51 34.04
CA VAL A 165 5.38 20.87 32.90
C VAL A 165 4.53 20.97 31.63
N ARG A 166 3.21 20.75 31.73
CA ARG A 166 2.27 20.85 30.60
C ARG A 166 2.25 22.26 30.01
N GLN A 167 2.17 23.28 30.87
CA GLN A 167 2.19 24.68 30.43
C GLN A 167 3.49 25.04 29.70
N ILE A 168 4.64 24.64 30.26
CA ILE A 168 5.95 24.91 29.64
C ILE A 168 6.07 24.16 28.30
N GLU A 169 5.56 22.94 28.19
CA GLU A 169 5.53 22.21 26.91
C GLU A 169 4.68 22.94 25.87
N CYS A 170 3.45 23.36 26.20
CA CYS A 170 2.59 24.11 25.28
C CYS A 170 3.27 25.41 24.81
N GLN A 171 3.83 26.19 25.74
CA GLN A 171 4.54 27.43 25.41
C GLN A 171 5.78 27.18 24.53
N ALA A 172 6.55 26.12 24.81
CA ALA A 172 7.70 25.75 24.00
C ALA A 172 7.29 25.32 22.58
N LEU A 173 6.21 24.57 22.43
CA LEU A 173 5.68 24.17 21.13
C LEU A 173 5.17 25.36 20.31
N ASP A 174 4.48 26.31 20.95
CA ASP A 174 4.02 27.53 20.28
C ASP A 174 5.21 28.37 19.81
N LYS A 175 6.25 28.54 20.64
CA LYS A 175 7.49 29.22 20.24
C LYS A 175 8.18 28.52 19.06
N LEU A 176 8.33 27.19 19.11
CA LEU A 176 8.93 26.42 18.01
C LEU A 176 8.13 26.59 16.71
N ARG A 177 6.79 26.57 16.80
CA ARG A 177 5.91 26.76 15.64
C ARG A 177 6.10 28.14 15.02
N THR A 178 6.13 29.20 15.83
CA THR A 178 6.37 30.57 15.33
C THR A 178 7.73 30.68 14.64
N MET A 179 8.80 30.20 15.29
CA MET A 179 10.17 30.25 14.75
C MET A 179 10.32 29.45 13.44
N LEU A 180 9.67 28.28 13.36
CA LEU A 180 9.68 27.45 12.15
C LEU A 180 8.80 28.07 11.04
N SER A 181 7.68 28.70 11.37
CA SER A 181 6.81 29.36 10.39
C SER A 181 7.46 30.60 9.79
N GLU A 182 8.21 31.37 10.58
CA GLU A 182 8.96 32.54 10.12
C GLU A 182 10.12 32.17 9.18
N ARG A 183 10.78 31.03 9.43
CA ARG A 183 11.90 30.54 8.61
C ARG A 183 11.49 29.73 7.39
N SER A 184 10.36 29.03 7.45
CA SER A 184 9.96 28.10 6.39
C SER A 184 9.31 28.76 5.19
N GLY A 185 8.80 30.00 5.30
CA GLY A 185 8.13 30.68 4.19
C GLY A 185 6.97 29.83 3.67
N ASP A 186 5.84 29.93 4.35
CA ASP A 186 4.64 29.11 4.14
C ASP A 186 4.84 27.60 4.47
N PRO A 187 4.33 27.13 5.63
CA PRO A 187 4.42 25.72 6.04
C PRO A 187 3.86 24.73 5.03
N TRP A 188 2.97 25.17 4.13
CA TRP A 188 2.39 24.36 3.07
C TRP A 188 3.38 24.09 1.92
N ALA A 189 4.29 25.04 1.65
CA ALA A 189 5.33 24.89 0.63
C ALA A 189 6.53 24.04 1.10
N ALA A 190 6.78 23.96 2.42
CA ALA A 190 7.92 23.26 3.01
C ALA A 190 7.72 21.74 3.23
N GLY A 191 6.50 21.22 3.02
CA GLY A 191 6.18 19.80 3.14
C GLY A 191 6.42 19.23 4.54
N LEU A 192 6.24 20.05 5.58
CA LEU A 192 6.45 19.67 6.99
C LEU A 192 5.25 18.95 7.61
N PHE A 193 4.09 19.00 6.95
CA PHE A 193 2.90 18.23 7.29
C PHE A 193 2.30 17.68 6.01
N GLY A 194 2.73 16.47 5.66
CA GLY A 194 2.14 15.56 4.68
C GLY A 194 2.21 14.16 5.26
#